data_AF-A0A7X9J2U8-F1
#
_entry.id   AF-A0A7X9J2U8-F1
#
_cell.length_a   1.000
_cell.length_b   1.000
_cell.length_c   1.000
_cell.angle_alpha   90.00
_cell.angle_beta   90.00
_cell.angle_gamma   90.00
#
_symmetry.space_group_name_H-M   'P 1'
#
loop_
_entity.id
_entity.type
_entity.pdbx_description
1 polymer ?
#
loop_
_entity_poly.entity_id
_entity_poly.type
_entity_poly.pdbx_seq_one_letter_code
_entity_poly.pdbx_strand_id
1 'polypeptide(L)'
;MALNTKGGAPVIGLDVGAAYIKVVELRPCSKGLTVTGVGIMPTPPGCIENDEIIDPGVLATAVKQLLTESGIKTRSVVASVAGQSSVVVRVIEVPRMSDKELAETMRWEIDRHIPFAPDEVVKDYSVVIRPDEDVTSANMAILLAVAQNAVVSGQMQIILDCGLTPHAIDVETLASARSILDISDAYNAETVALVNIGASKTDIGIYESGTLVFPRVIPMGGNALTQAIAAKLGITTEEAERMKLQFGEVPADAATAPAAAEDTFSFADFSAPEAPEPAPGGFVNTADGPVFDTAAGFSDDKTFTPTFGTGGPVFDDAPAAPSVDLQPETPAEPFQPEPVVPTFEPEPFSAPEPSSLTPTVLSEGDQQKRDLSDAFLPVLRELAEEIKRSLEYYITRASKAVQVDRLLVFGGGANLPGLLPYLESQVNVPVYPVGIPPGVVASATGVSEQYLNEVAPMLPVVIGLASRDCIAVAGPVAKGRAR
;
A
#
# COMPACT_ATOMS: atom_id res chain seq x y z
N MET A 1 -1.51 26.80 -5.03
CA MET A 1 -2.47 27.31 -4.00
C MET A 1 -1.74 28.10 -2.91
N ALA A 2 -2.40 28.93 -2.08
CA ALA A 2 -1.73 29.64 -0.98
C ALA A 2 -1.67 28.78 0.29
N LEU A 3 -0.48 28.40 0.75
CA LEU A 3 -0.31 27.73 2.05
C LEU A 3 -0.79 28.66 3.18
N ASN A 4 -1.55 28.12 4.13
CA ASN A 4 -1.93 28.85 5.33
C ASN A 4 -0.72 28.92 6.28
N THR A 5 0.19 29.85 6.00
CA THR A 5 1.50 30.00 6.65
C THR A 5 1.46 30.72 8.01
N LYS A 6 0.27 31.03 8.54
CA LYS A 6 0.14 31.65 9.89
C LYS A 6 0.27 30.59 10.98
N GLY A 7 1.51 30.24 11.33
CA GLY A 7 1.91 29.63 12.61
C GLY A 7 0.92 28.62 13.19
N GLY A 8 0.46 27.67 12.38
CA GLY A 8 -0.48 26.65 12.84
C GLY A 8 0.17 25.72 13.87
N ALA A 9 -0.64 25.18 14.77
CA ALA A 9 -0.18 24.15 15.69
C ALA A 9 0.31 22.93 14.87
N PRO A 10 1.34 22.21 15.33
CA PRO A 10 1.74 20.97 14.69
C PRO A 10 0.58 19.96 14.72
N VAL A 11 0.47 19.16 13.66
CA VAL A 11 -0.52 18.10 13.51
C VAL A 11 0.19 16.83 13.12
N ILE A 12 -0.31 15.70 13.61
CA ILE A 12 0.17 14.38 13.25
C ILE A 12 -0.71 13.80 12.16
N GLY A 13 -0.10 13.27 11.10
CA GLY A 13 -0.74 12.34 10.19
C GLY A 13 -0.46 10.92 10.65
N LEU A 14 -1.51 10.12 10.86
CA LEU A 14 -1.40 8.72 11.31
C LEU A 14 -2.06 7.80 10.29
N ASP A 15 -1.29 6.85 9.76
CA ASP A 15 -1.79 5.80 8.88
C ASP A 15 -1.51 4.43 9.49
N VAL A 16 -2.57 3.69 9.81
CA VAL A 16 -2.52 2.35 10.41
C VAL A 16 -2.79 1.35 9.29
N GLY A 17 -1.75 1.05 8.50
CA GLY A 17 -1.86 0.18 7.33
C GLY A 17 -1.62 -1.30 7.67
N ALA A 18 -2.02 -2.19 6.77
CA ALA A 18 -1.93 -3.65 6.97
C ALA A 18 -0.50 -4.15 7.26
N ALA A 19 0.53 -3.59 6.63
CA ALA A 19 1.94 -3.98 6.87
C ALA A 19 2.71 -3.02 7.78
N TYR A 20 2.38 -1.72 7.76
CA TYR A 20 3.12 -0.69 8.49
C TYR A 20 2.20 0.35 9.10
N ILE A 21 2.48 0.67 10.37
CA ILE A 21 1.98 1.85 11.07
C ILE A 21 2.95 2.99 10.79
N LYS A 22 2.42 4.12 10.30
CA LYS A 22 3.21 5.28 9.86
C LYS A 22 2.70 6.54 10.54
N VAL A 23 3.63 7.38 10.96
CA VAL A 23 3.34 8.65 11.61
C VAL A 23 4.26 9.75 11.10
N VAL A 24 3.69 10.92 10.82
CA VAL A 24 4.44 12.14 10.48
C VAL A 24 3.92 13.29 11.32
N GLU A 25 4.83 13.98 12.01
CA GLU A 25 4.54 15.27 12.63
C GLU A 25 4.90 16.39 11.64
N LEU A 26 3.91 17.20 11.29
CA LEU A 26 4.08 18.30 10.35
C LEU A 26 3.82 19.63 11.04
N ARG A 27 4.69 20.60 10.78
CA ARG A 27 4.61 21.97 11.27
C ARG A 27 4.55 22.96 10.10
N PRO A 28 3.52 23.81 10.01
CA PRO A 28 3.52 24.92 9.07
C PRO A 28 4.59 25.94 9.45
N CYS A 29 5.35 26.42 8.46
CA CYS A 29 6.29 27.52 8.63
C CYS A 29 6.02 28.63 7.60
N SER A 30 6.69 29.78 7.76
CA SER A 30 6.50 30.92 6.85
C SER A 30 6.93 30.65 5.41
N LYS A 31 7.75 29.60 5.18
CA LYS A 31 8.32 29.23 3.87
C LYS A 31 7.80 27.92 3.30
N GLY A 32 6.82 27.27 3.93
CA GLY A 32 6.33 25.96 3.50
C GLY A 32 5.88 25.09 4.65
N LEU A 33 6.02 23.78 4.49
CA LEU A 33 5.73 22.79 5.50
C LEU A 33 7.04 22.14 5.97
N THR A 34 7.14 21.82 7.26
CA THR A 34 8.32 21.16 7.82
C THR A 34 7.90 19.88 8.52
N VAL A 35 8.48 18.75 8.11
CA VAL A 35 8.35 17.47 8.81
C VAL A 35 9.32 17.48 9.98
N THR A 36 8.80 17.46 11.19
CA THR A 36 9.57 17.54 12.45
C THR A 36 9.72 16.20 13.16
N GLY A 37 8.94 15.19 12.76
CA GLY A 37 9.05 13.82 13.24
C GLY A 37 8.51 12.83 12.21
N VAL A 38 9.16 11.67 12.11
CA VAL A 38 8.75 10.55 11.26
C VAL A 38 8.88 9.26 12.08
N GLY A 39 7.90 8.39 11.96
CA GLY A 39 7.94 7.04 12.51
C GLY A 39 7.30 6.05 11.57
N ILE A 40 7.96 4.91 11.37
CA ILE A 40 7.42 3.77 10.66
C ILE A 40 7.76 2.54 11.47
N MET A 41 6.78 1.68 11.73
CA MET A 41 7.02 0.35 12.31
C MET A 41 6.12 -0.70 11.64
N PRO A 42 6.54 -1.97 11.61
CA PRO A 42 5.69 -3.06 11.16
C PRO A 42 4.42 -3.12 11.99
N THR A 43 3.30 -3.37 11.33
CA THR A 43 2.03 -3.65 12.00
C THR A 43 2.13 -5.01 12.70
N PRO A 44 1.78 -5.11 14.00
CA PRO A 44 1.81 -6.40 14.68
C PRO A 44 0.92 -7.44 13.97
N PRO A 45 1.41 -8.69 13.78
CA PRO A 45 0.67 -9.72 13.06
C PRO A 45 -0.72 -9.98 13.67
N GLY A 46 -1.71 -10.26 12.82
CA GLY A 46 -3.09 -10.57 13.23
C GLY A 46 -3.91 -9.37 13.73
N CYS A 47 -3.35 -8.16 13.78
CA CYS A 47 -4.09 -6.97 14.22
C CYS A 47 -4.95 -6.36 13.11
N ILE A 48 -4.60 -6.60 11.85
CA ILE A 48 -5.33 -6.14 10.68
C ILE A 48 -5.46 -7.30 9.69
N GLU A 49 -6.69 -7.62 9.30
CA GLU A 49 -7.00 -8.67 8.33
C GLU A 49 -7.99 -8.11 7.31
N ASN A 50 -7.72 -8.29 6.01
CA ASN A 50 -8.58 -7.77 4.92
C ASN A 50 -8.92 -6.26 5.05
N ASP A 51 -7.96 -5.46 5.51
CA ASP A 51 -8.11 -4.03 5.83
C ASP A 51 -9.09 -3.71 6.98
N GLU A 52 -9.49 -4.71 7.78
CA GLU A 52 -10.29 -4.54 8.98
C GLU A 52 -9.41 -4.60 10.24
N ILE A 53 -9.71 -3.74 11.20
CA ILE A 53 -9.01 -3.68 12.48
C ILE A 53 -9.56 -4.76 13.41
N ILE A 54 -8.75 -5.75 13.73
CA ILE A 54 -9.12 -6.89 14.60
C ILE A 54 -8.79 -6.59 16.06
N ASP A 55 -7.58 -6.09 16.34
CA ASP A 55 -7.12 -5.77 17.70
C ASP A 55 -6.67 -4.29 17.82
N PRO A 56 -7.63 -3.36 18.06
CA PRO A 56 -7.30 -1.95 18.22
C PRO A 56 -6.43 -1.66 19.47
N GLY A 57 -6.47 -2.51 20.50
CA GLY A 57 -5.72 -2.31 21.74
C GLY A 57 -4.22 -2.57 21.56
N VAL A 58 -3.87 -3.63 20.82
CA VAL A 58 -2.48 -3.92 20.43
C VAL A 58 -1.97 -2.84 19.48
N LEU A 59 -2.78 -2.43 18.50
CA LEU A 59 -2.43 -1.32 17.60
C LEU A 59 -2.21 0.00 18.35
N ALA A 60 -3.05 0.33 19.33
CA ALA A 60 -2.86 1.52 20.15
C ALA A 60 -1.54 1.47 20.95
N THR A 61 -1.16 0.29 21.45
CA THR A 61 0.13 0.09 22.13
C THR A 61 1.31 0.32 21.18
N ALA A 62 1.23 -0.24 19.96
CA ALA A 62 2.23 -0.02 18.92
C ALA A 62 2.34 1.45 18.51
N VAL A 63 1.21 2.14 18.31
CA VAL A 63 1.19 3.58 17.98
C VAL A 63 1.81 4.42 19.12
N LYS A 64 1.52 4.11 20.40
CA LYS A 64 2.18 4.79 21.54
C LYS A 64 3.68 4.60 21.54
N GLN A 65 4.15 3.37 21.26
CA GLN A 65 5.56 3.06 21.16
C GLN A 65 6.19 3.88 20.02
N LEU A 66 5.58 3.87 18.83
CA LEU A 66 6.05 4.61 17.67
C LEU A 66 6.18 6.11 17.95
N LEU A 67 5.16 6.72 18.56
CA LEU A 67 5.19 8.15 18.92
C LEU A 67 6.35 8.47 19.88
N THR A 68 6.63 7.56 20.81
CA THR A 68 7.71 7.72 21.80
C THR A 68 9.08 7.61 21.13
N GLU A 69 9.29 6.59 20.29
CA GLU A 69 10.54 6.35 19.56
C GLU A 69 10.84 7.46 18.56
N SER A 70 9.81 7.99 17.88
CA SER A 70 9.94 9.12 16.96
C SER A 70 10.04 10.49 17.65
N GLY A 71 9.98 10.54 18.99
CA GLY A 71 10.08 11.78 19.76
C GLY A 71 8.92 12.76 19.56
N ILE A 72 7.77 12.29 19.05
CA ILE A 72 6.62 13.11 18.68
C ILE A 72 5.78 13.44 19.92
N LYS A 73 5.63 14.74 20.20
CA LYS A 73 4.90 15.24 21.39
C LYS A 73 3.52 15.81 21.07
N THR A 74 3.23 16.05 19.80
CA THR A 74 1.92 16.51 19.35
C THR A 74 0.84 15.47 19.69
N ARG A 75 -0.39 15.94 19.88
CA ARG A 75 -1.55 15.09 20.21
C ARG A 75 -2.71 15.23 19.24
N SER A 76 -2.81 16.34 18.51
CA SER A 76 -3.78 16.51 17.44
C SER A 76 -3.42 15.58 16.28
N VAL A 77 -4.35 14.72 15.87
CA VAL A 77 -4.12 13.70 14.85
C VAL A 77 -5.20 13.73 13.77
N VAL A 78 -4.76 13.64 12.52
CA VAL A 78 -5.58 13.30 11.36
C VAL A 78 -5.21 11.88 10.95
N ALA A 79 -6.20 10.99 10.91
CA ALA A 79 -5.96 9.60 10.53
C ALA A 79 -6.65 9.23 9.22
N SER A 80 -6.08 8.28 8.49
CA SER A 80 -6.73 7.67 7.33
C SER A 80 -7.69 6.57 7.76
N VAL A 81 -8.75 6.39 6.99
CA VAL A 81 -9.42 5.11 6.82
C VAL A 81 -9.12 4.58 5.43
N ALA A 82 -8.95 3.27 5.37
CA ALA A 82 -8.66 2.53 4.16
C ALA A 82 -9.49 1.25 4.17
N GLY A 83 -9.64 0.66 2.99
CA GLY A 83 -10.10 -0.71 2.86
C GLY A 83 -10.88 -0.91 1.59
N GLN A 84 -10.58 -2.02 0.92
CA GLN A 84 -11.21 -2.36 -0.34
C GLN A 84 -12.73 -2.56 -0.20
N SER A 85 -13.15 -3.22 0.88
CA SER A 85 -14.55 -3.61 1.12
C SER A 85 -15.25 -2.72 2.14
N SER A 86 -14.53 -1.83 2.81
CA SER A 86 -15.05 -1.04 3.92
C SER A 86 -15.08 0.46 3.65
N VAL A 87 -14.37 0.94 2.62
CA VAL A 87 -14.33 2.35 2.20
C VAL A 87 -14.63 2.47 0.70
N VAL A 88 -15.54 3.36 0.34
CA VAL A 88 -15.94 3.63 -1.04
C VAL A 88 -15.75 5.12 -1.33
N VAL A 89 -14.87 5.41 -2.28
CA VAL A 89 -14.67 6.77 -2.83
C VAL A 89 -15.14 6.78 -4.28
N ARG A 90 -16.11 7.64 -4.62
CA ARG A 90 -16.72 7.70 -5.96
C ARG A 90 -17.01 9.13 -6.38
N VAL A 91 -16.90 9.40 -7.67
CA VAL A 91 -17.41 10.63 -8.28
C VAL A 91 -18.73 10.31 -8.97
N ILE A 92 -19.80 10.98 -8.57
CA ILE A 92 -21.15 10.84 -9.15
C ILE A 92 -21.59 12.16 -9.78
N GLU A 93 -22.46 12.10 -10.78
CA GLU A 93 -23.09 13.28 -11.36
C GLU A 93 -24.54 13.38 -10.88
N VAL A 94 -24.91 14.57 -10.40
CA VAL A 94 -26.28 14.88 -9.96
C VAL A 94 -26.76 16.16 -10.66
N PRO A 95 -28.07 16.40 -10.76
CA PRO A 95 -28.58 17.67 -11.28
C PRO A 95 -28.02 18.86 -10.49
N ARG A 96 -27.68 19.94 -11.20
CA ARG A 96 -27.18 21.16 -10.57
C ARG A 96 -28.26 21.79 -9.70
N MET A 97 -27.93 22.08 -8.45
CA MET A 97 -28.85 22.65 -7.46
C MET A 97 -28.10 23.54 -6.46
N SER A 98 -28.83 24.24 -5.59
CA SER A 98 -28.20 25.03 -4.52
C SER A 98 -27.63 24.14 -3.41
N ASP A 99 -26.64 24.63 -2.64
CA ASP A 99 -26.03 23.88 -1.53
C ASP A 99 -27.04 23.33 -0.51
N LYS A 100 -28.15 24.05 -0.31
CA LYS A 100 -29.23 23.64 0.60
C LYS A 100 -30.01 22.45 0.04
N GLU A 101 -30.41 22.53 -1.23
CA GLU A 101 -31.12 21.45 -1.93
C GLU A 101 -30.22 20.21 -2.09
N LEU A 102 -28.93 20.44 -2.36
CA LEU A 102 -27.94 19.37 -2.44
C LEU A 102 -27.85 18.60 -1.13
N ALA A 103 -27.82 19.31 0.01
CA ALA A 103 -27.74 18.67 1.32
C ALA A 103 -28.97 17.80 1.66
N GLU A 104 -30.14 18.14 1.13
CA GLU A 104 -31.35 17.33 1.30
C GLU A 104 -31.37 16.14 0.33
N THR A 105 -30.94 16.36 -0.91
CA THR A 105 -30.90 15.34 -1.97
C THR A 105 -29.87 14.26 -1.68
N MET A 106 -28.65 14.66 -1.28
CA MET A 106 -27.55 13.72 -1.02
C MET A 106 -27.85 12.75 0.13
N ARG A 107 -28.76 13.07 1.05
CA ARG A 107 -29.18 12.13 2.10
C ARG A 107 -29.68 10.81 1.50
N TRP A 108 -30.48 10.91 0.43
CA TRP A 108 -31.11 9.78 -0.26
C TRP A 108 -30.26 9.26 -1.41
N GLU A 109 -29.60 10.16 -2.16
CA GLU A 109 -28.82 9.76 -3.34
C GLU A 109 -27.63 8.87 -2.94
N ILE A 110 -26.97 9.20 -1.83
CA ILE A 110 -25.85 8.40 -1.32
C ILE A 110 -26.28 6.96 -1.03
N ASP A 111 -27.47 6.75 -0.44
CA ASP A 111 -27.95 5.40 -0.08
C ASP A 111 -28.13 4.48 -1.29
N ARG A 112 -28.29 5.04 -2.50
CA ARG A 112 -28.37 4.28 -3.76
C ARG A 112 -27.01 3.85 -4.29
N HIS A 113 -25.94 4.47 -3.81
CA HIS A 113 -24.57 4.29 -4.30
C HIS A 113 -23.70 3.46 -3.37
N ILE A 114 -24.19 3.10 -2.18
CA ILE A 114 -23.44 2.36 -1.18
C ILE A 114 -23.78 0.86 -1.28
N PRO A 115 -22.79 -0.04 -1.28
CA PRO A 115 -22.99 -1.49 -1.25
C PRO A 115 -23.23 -2.05 0.17
N PHE A 116 -23.62 -1.21 1.13
CA PHE A 116 -23.75 -1.50 2.56
C PHE A 116 -25.11 -1.04 3.06
N ALA A 117 -25.50 -1.51 4.25
CA ALA A 117 -26.67 -1.01 4.94
C ALA A 117 -26.49 0.49 5.29
N PRO A 118 -27.44 1.38 4.94
CA PRO A 118 -27.30 2.83 5.15
C PRO A 118 -27.11 3.25 6.62
N ASP A 119 -27.53 2.44 7.58
CA ASP A 119 -27.40 2.66 9.02
C ASP A 119 -26.04 2.23 9.60
N GLU A 120 -25.23 1.50 8.83
CA GLU A 120 -23.94 0.98 9.26
C GLU A 120 -22.75 1.77 8.68
N VAL A 121 -22.98 2.98 8.18
CA VAL A 121 -21.94 3.77 7.50
C VAL A 121 -21.83 5.22 7.98
N VAL A 122 -20.61 5.73 7.91
CA VAL A 122 -20.29 7.15 7.94
C VAL A 122 -20.10 7.62 6.51
N LYS A 123 -20.71 8.75 6.15
CA LYS A 123 -20.67 9.31 4.80
C LYS A 123 -20.42 10.81 4.83
N ASP A 124 -19.61 11.27 3.88
CA ASP A 124 -19.42 12.70 3.59
C ASP A 124 -19.32 12.93 2.08
N TYR A 125 -19.55 14.15 1.65
CA TYR A 125 -19.49 14.51 0.23
C TYR A 125 -18.93 15.93 0.02
N SER A 126 -18.28 16.13 -1.11
CA SER A 126 -17.81 17.45 -1.56
C SER A 126 -18.20 17.68 -3.01
N VAL A 127 -18.58 18.92 -3.33
CA VAL A 127 -18.72 19.34 -4.73
C VAL A 127 -17.35 19.31 -5.38
N VAL A 128 -17.27 18.72 -6.57
CA VAL A 128 -16.08 18.72 -7.41
C VAL A 128 -16.24 19.82 -8.43
N ILE A 129 -15.33 20.79 -8.42
CA ILE A 129 -15.32 21.90 -9.38
C ILE A 129 -14.20 21.64 -10.37
N ARG A 130 -14.53 21.40 -11.64
CA ARG A 130 -13.50 21.24 -12.67
C ARG A 130 -13.14 22.59 -13.30
N PRO A 131 -11.86 22.86 -13.60
CA PRO A 131 -11.44 24.14 -14.19
C PRO A 131 -12.15 24.48 -15.51
N ASP A 132 -12.54 23.46 -16.28
CA ASP A 132 -13.21 23.57 -17.58
C ASP A 132 -14.72 23.25 -17.51
N GLU A 133 -15.30 23.17 -16.31
CA GLU A 133 -16.71 22.87 -16.13
C GLU A 133 -17.60 24.00 -16.67
N ASP A 134 -18.50 23.64 -17.59
CA ASP A 134 -19.54 24.57 -18.04
C ASP A 134 -20.51 24.82 -16.88
N VAL A 135 -20.47 26.03 -16.31
CA VAL A 135 -21.34 26.46 -15.21
C VAL A 135 -22.83 26.41 -15.61
N THR A 136 -23.13 26.38 -16.91
CA THR A 136 -24.49 26.22 -17.44
C THR A 136 -24.92 24.75 -17.59
N SER A 137 -24.01 23.80 -17.33
CA SER A 137 -24.32 22.37 -17.35
C SER A 137 -25.45 22.05 -16.38
N ALA A 138 -26.39 21.23 -16.86
CA ALA A 138 -27.52 20.75 -16.08
C ALA A 138 -27.08 19.84 -14.92
N ASN A 139 -25.88 19.28 -14.97
CA ASN A 139 -25.31 18.42 -13.94
C ASN A 139 -24.12 19.07 -13.25
N MET A 140 -23.85 18.63 -12.03
CA MET A 140 -22.66 18.93 -11.24
C MET A 140 -22.04 17.63 -10.71
N ALA A 141 -20.72 17.61 -10.54
CA ALA A 141 -20.01 16.45 -10.02
C ALA A 141 -19.88 16.50 -8.49
N ILE A 142 -20.09 15.37 -7.84
CA ILE A 142 -19.97 15.20 -6.39
C ILE A 142 -18.98 14.07 -6.11
N LEU A 143 -17.99 14.35 -5.26
CA LEU A 143 -17.13 13.34 -4.66
C LEU A 143 -17.82 12.82 -3.40
N LEU A 144 -18.07 11.53 -3.37
CA LEU A 144 -18.65 10.79 -2.27
C LEU A 144 -17.56 9.95 -1.60
N ALA A 145 -17.45 10.04 -0.27
CA ALA A 145 -16.66 9.14 0.55
C ALA A 145 -17.55 8.47 1.60
N VAL A 146 -17.56 7.14 1.63
CA VAL A 146 -18.36 6.35 2.56
C VAL A 146 -17.48 5.30 3.19
N ALA A 147 -17.57 5.14 4.50
CA ALA A 147 -16.85 4.13 5.26
C ALA A 147 -17.80 3.40 6.20
N GLN A 148 -17.60 2.10 6.41
CA GLN A 148 -18.34 1.36 7.43
C GLN A 148 -18.05 1.92 8.83
N ASN A 149 -19.08 1.96 9.68
CA ASN A 149 -18.99 2.44 11.07
C ASN A 149 -17.90 1.68 11.85
N ALA A 150 -17.75 0.38 11.60
CA ALA A 150 -16.75 -0.47 12.26
C ALA A 150 -15.32 0.05 12.03
N VAL A 151 -14.97 0.41 10.79
CA VAL A 151 -13.63 0.90 10.43
C VAL A 151 -13.34 2.26 11.08
N VAL A 152 -14.30 3.20 10.99
CA VAL A 152 -14.14 4.52 11.62
C VAL A 152 -14.04 4.40 13.14
N SER A 153 -14.86 3.53 13.75
CA SER A 153 -14.87 3.30 15.19
C SER A 153 -13.59 2.64 15.68
N GLY A 154 -13.06 1.65 14.94
CA GLY A 154 -11.78 1.01 15.25
C GLY A 154 -10.63 2.02 15.22
N GLN A 155 -10.59 2.88 14.20
CA GLN A 155 -9.59 3.94 14.11
C GLN A 155 -9.72 4.96 15.25
N MET A 156 -10.96 5.33 15.60
CA MET A 156 -11.24 6.22 16.74
C MET A 156 -10.78 5.59 18.06
N GLN A 157 -11.03 4.30 18.26
CA GLN A 157 -10.60 3.57 19.46
C GLN A 157 -9.07 3.63 19.61
N ILE A 158 -8.32 3.34 18.54
CA ILE A 158 -6.84 3.44 18.53
C ILE A 158 -6.39 4.83 18.95
N ILE A 159 -6.96 5.87 18.34
CA ILE A 159 -6.62 7.28 18.63
C ILE A 159 -6.87 7.62 20.10
N LEU A 160 -8.04 7.28 20.63
CA LEU A 160 -8.44 7.59 22.00
C LEU A 160 -7.61 6.81 23.02
N ASP A 161 -7.35 5.53 22.76
CA ASP A 161 -6.52 4.69 23.62
C ASP A 161 -5.07 5.18 23.67
N CYS A 162 -4.59 5.79 22.58
CA CYS A 162 -3.30 6.49 22.52
C CYS A 162 -3.25 7.79 23.35
N GLY A 163 -4.39 8.31 23.80
CA GLY A 163 -4.50 9.64 24.40
C GLY A 163 -4.27 10.77 23.38
N LEU A 164 -4.52 10.50 22.10
CA LEU A 164 -4.49 11.50 21.03
C LEU A 164 -5.85 12.20 20.94
N THR A 165 -5.84 13.40 20.37
CA THR A 165 -7.05 14.18 20.09
C THR A 165 -7.40 14.02 18.61
N PRO A 166 -8.52 13.34 18.27
CA PRO A 166 -8.95 13.21 16.89
C PRO A 166 -9.31 14.60 16.33
N HIS A 167 -8.68 14.96 15.21
CA HIS A 167 -8.94 16.22 14.51
C HIS A 167 -9.77 15.99 13.24
N ALA A 168 -9.43 14.95 12.47
CA ALA A 168 -10.21 14.51 11.33
C ALA A 168 -9.91 13.04 11.00
N ILE A 169 -10.87 12.40 10.33
CA ILE A 169 -10.68 11.15 9.60
C ILE A 169 -10.75 11.48 8.11
N ASP A 170 -9.80 10.97 7.33
CA ASP A 170 -9.66 11.23 5.89
C ASP A 170 -9.49 9.91 5.13
N VAL A 171 -9.47 9.95 3.80
CA VAL A 171 -9.22 8.77 2.95
C VAL A 171 -7.86 8.88 2.27
N GLU A 172 -7.17 7.74 2.09
CA GLU A 172 -5.78 7.69 1.59
C GLU A 172 -5.60 8.36 0.23
N THR A 173 -6.57 8.17 -0.68
CA THR A 173 -6.54 8.73 -2.04
C THR A 173 -6.48 10.26 -1.99
N LEU A 174 -7.30 10.91 -1.16
CA LEU A 174 -7.31 12.37 -1.04
C LEU A 174 -6.13 12.89 -0.24
N ALA A 175 -5.71 12.17 0.79
CA ALA A 175 -4.55 12.54 1.59
C ALA A 175 -3.26 12.52 0.73
N SER A 176 -3.00 11.43 0.01
CA SER A 176 -1.81 11.33 -0.85
C SER A 176 -1.80 12.41 -1.93
N ALA A 177 -2.93 12.67 -2.60
CA ALA A 177 -3.06 13.76 -3.57
C ALA A 177 -2.72 15.12 -2.98
N ARG A 178 -3.20 15.42 -1.77
CA ARG A 178 -2.88 16.67 -1.07
C ARG A 178 -1.39 16.89 -0.92
N SER A 179 -0.65 15.83 -0.58
CA SER A 179 0.80 15.93 -0.41
C SER A 179 1.56 16.05 -1.74
N ILE A 180 1.14 15.33 -2.77
CA ILE A 180 1.88 15.21 -4.04
C ILE A 180 1.52 16.35 -5.01
N LEU A 181 0.23 16.69 -5.10
CA LEU A 181 -0.33 17.59 -6.10
C LEU A 181 -0.62 19.00 -5.55
N ASP A 182 -1.03 19.14 -4.28
CA ASP A 182 -1.52 20.45 -3.78
C ASP A 182 -0.44 21.30 -3.09
N ILE A 183 0.63 20.69 -2.57
CA ILE A 183 1.71 21.42 -1.89
C ILE A 183 2.54 22.24 -2.88
N SER A 184 2.72 21.73 -4.10
CA SER A 184 3.54 22.35 -5.13
C SER A 184 2.77 22.48 -6.44
N ASP A 185 3.04 23.54 -7.20
CA ASP A 185 2.40 23.77 -8.49
C ASP A 185 3.02 22.91 -9.63
N ALA A 186 3.83 21.90 -9.30
CA ALA A 186 4.64 21.13 -10.25
C ALA A 186 3.82 20.36 -11.30
N TYR A 187 2.60 19.95 -10.93
CA TYR A 187 1.69 19.16 -11.77
C TYR A 187 0.42 19.93 -12.15
N ASN A 188 0.42 21.25 -11.96
CA ASN A 188 -0.72 22.08 -12.33
C ASN A 188 -0.95 22.01 -13.83
N ALA A 189 -2.22 21.82 -14.23
CA ALA A 189 -2.67 21.65 -15.61
C ALA A 189 -2.31 20.31 -16.30
N GLU A 190 -1.77 19.34 -15.57
CA GLU A 190 -1.58 17.97 -16.06
C GLU A 190 -2.71 17.02 -15.63
N THR A 191 -2.86 15.92 -16.36
CA THR A 191 -3.64 14.75 -15.94
C THR A 191 -2.68 13.70 -15.39
N VAL A 192 -2.68 13.51 -14.08
CA VAL A 192 -1.72 12.65 -13.38
C VAL A 192 -2.44 11.45 -12.76
N ALA A 193 -1.89 10.25 -12.98
CA ALA A 193 -2.31 9.06 -12.26
C ALA A 193 -1.41 8.85 -11.04
N LEU A 194 -1.99 8.84 -9.84
CA LEU A 194 -1.30 8.44 -8.61
C LEU A 194 -1.59 6.97 -8.34
N VAL A 195 -0.54 6.16 -8.13
CA VAL A 195 -0.66 4.72 -7.86
C VAL A 195 0.04 4.40 -6.54
N ASN A 196 -0.76 4.12 -5.51
CA ASN A 196 -0.31 3.67 -4.20
C ASN A 196 -0.26 2.13 -4.18
N ILE A 197 0.92 1.54 -4.29
CA ILE A 197 1.09 0.08 -4.17
C ILE A 197 1.31 -0.25 -2.69
N GLY A 198 0.20 -0.58 -2.01
CA GLY A 198 0.16 -0.97 -0.61
C GLY A 198 0.49 -2.45 -0.39
N ALA A 199 0.21 -2.93 0.81
CA ALA A 199 0.40 -4.34 1.18
C ALA A 199 -0.76 -5.23 0.70
N SER A 200 -2.00 -4.86 1.04
CA SER A 200 -3.22 -5.59 0.68
C SER A 200 -3.77 -5.19 -0.68
N LYS A 201 -3.74 -3.89 -1.01
CA LYS A 201 -4.37 -3.30 -2.20
C LYS A 201 -3.47 -2.30 -2.90
N THR A 202 -3.86 -1.95 -4.12
CA THR A 202 -3.29 -0.85 -4.90
C THR A 202 -4.37 0.18 -5.19
N ASP A 203 -4.19 1.42 -4.72
CA ASP A 203 -5.11 2.52 -4.98
C ASP A 203 -4.63 3.32 -6.20
N ILE A 204 -5.54 3.56 -7.14
CA ILE A 204 -5.33 4.40 -8.32
C ILE A 204 -6.26 5.59 -8.21
N GLY A 205 -5.69 6.79 -8.27
CA GLY A 205 -6.45 8.03 -8.46
C GLY A 205 -5.96 8.76 -9.69
N ILE A 206 -6.85 9.07 -10.63
CA ILE A 206 -6.52 9.96 -11.75
C ILE A 206 -7.05 11.35 -11.42
N TYR A 207 -6.17 12.34 -11.57
CA TYR A 207 -6.38 13.73 -11.21
C TYR A 207 -6.21 14.63 -12.43
N GLU A 208 -7.23 15.40 -12.76
CA GLU A 208 -7.16 16.46 -13.77
C GLU A 208 -6.91 17.79 -13.05
N SER A 209 -5.75 18.42 -13.27
CA SER A 209 -5.40 19.69 -12.60
C SER A 209 -5.57 19.64 -11.07
N GLY A 210 -5.12 18.54 -10.45
CA GLY A 210 -5.24 18.31 -9.00
C GLY A 210 -6.60 17.81 -8.52
N THR A 211 -7.61 17.75 -9.40
CA THR A 211 -8.97 17.32 -9.02
C THR A 211 -9.17 15.84 -9.32
N LEU A 212 -9.58 15.05 -8.32
CA LEU A 212 -9.86 13.62 -8.48
C LEU A 212 -11.06 13.40 -9.42
N VAL A 213 -10.82 12.69 -10.52
CA VAL A 213 -11.85 12.36 -11.52
C VAL A 213 -12.14 10.88 -11.63
N PHE A 214 -11.18 10.02 -11.31
CA PHE A 214 -11.33 8.58 -11.39
C PHE A 214 -10.60 7.87 -10.25
N PRO A 215 -11.30 7.54 -9.14
CA PRO A 215 -10.80 6.63 -8.13
C PRO A 215 -11.05 5.17 -8.53
N ARG A 216 -10.04 4.32 -8.33
CA ARG A 216 -10.10 2.88 -8.56
C ARG A 216 -9.25 2.17 -7.51
N VAL A 217 -9.72 1.03 -7.03
CA VAL A 217 -8.96 0.16 -6.12
C VAL A 217 -8.77 -1.18 -6.82
N ILE A 218 -7.53 -1.67 -6.80
CA ILE A 218 -7.16 -3.01 -7.24
C ILE A 218 -6.95 -3.87 -5.98
N PRO A 219 -7.60 -5.04 -5.84
CA PRO A 219 -7.52 -5.93 -4.68
C PRO A 219 -6.21 -6.73 -4.65
N MET A 220 -5.09 -6.08 -4.92
CA MET A 220 -3.78 -6.69 -5.00
C MET A 220 -2.70 -5.68 -4.62
N GLY A 221 -1.79 -6.12 -3.75
CA GLY A 221 -0.63 -5.36 -3.31
C GLY A 221 0.56 -6.26 -3.02
N GLY A 222 1.51 -5.76 -2.23
CA GLY A 222 2.75 -6.47 -1.91
C GLY A 222 2.59 -7.84 -1.22
N ASN A 223 1.47 -8.08 -0.53
CA ASN A 223 1.17 -9.38 0.10
C ASN A 223 0.98 -10.49 -0.93
N ALA A 224 0.43 -10.18 -2.10
CA ALA A 224 0.26 -11.16 -3.18
C ALA A 224 1.62 -11.63 -3.71
N LEU A 225 2.59 -10.72 -3.82
CA LEU A 225 3.97 -11.07 -4.18
C LEU A 225 4.60 -12.00 -3.12
N THR A 226 4.40 -11.68 -1.84
CA THR A 226 4.91 -12.48 -0.72
C THR A 226 4.29 -13.87 -0.67
N GLN A 227 2.98 -13.97 -0.90
CA GLN A 227 2.27 -15.24 -0.96
C GLN A 227 2.76 -16.10 -2.13
N ALA A 228 3.02 -15.49 -3.30
CA ALA A 228 3.56 -16.21 -4.46
C ALA A 228 4.97 -16.74 -4.20
N ILE A 229 5.82 -15.96 -3.54
CA ILE A 229 7.15 -16.42 -3.08
C ILE A 229 7.01 -17.59 -2.10
N ALA A 230 6.16 -17.44 -1.08
CA ALA A 230 5.94 -18.47 -0.07
C ALA A 230 5.45 -19.79 -0.70
N ALA A 231 4.47 -19.71 -1.59
CA ALA A 231 3.89 -20.85 -2.28
C ALA A 231 4.92 -21.55 -3.19
N LYS A 232 5.69 -20.80 -3.97
CA LYS A 232 6.67 -21.38 -4.90
C LYS A 232 7.87 -22.00 -4.21
N LEU A 233 8.36 -21.37 -3.14
CA LEU A 233 9.55 -21.85 -2.42
C LEU A 233 9.21 -22.81 -1.26
N GLY A 234 7.93 -22.96 -0.91
CA GLY A 234 7.49 -23.81 0.20
C GLY A 234 7.92 -23.30 1.58
N ILE A 235 7.98 -21.97 1.74
CA ILE A 235 8.44 -21.29 2.97
C ILE A 235 7.29 -20.53 3.65
N THR A 236 7.53 -20.05 4.88
CA THR A 236 6.56 -19.23 5.61
C THR A 236 6.38 -17.85 4.96
N THR A 237 5.23 -17.22 5.19
CA THR A 237 4.93 -15.86 4.71
C THR A 237 5.91 -14.83 5.27
N GLU A 238 6.33 -14.99 6.52
CA GLU A 238 7.30 -14.11 7.19
C GLU A 238 8.68 -14.23 6.55
N GLU A 239 9.11 -15.47 6.25
CA GLU A 239 10.37 -15.72 5.57
C GLU A 239 10.35 -15.21 4.13
N ALA A 240 9.24 -15.41 3.41
CA ALA A 240 9.04 -14.87 2.08
C ALA A 240 9.09 -13.34 2.05
N GLU A 241 8.47 -12.65 3.02
CA GLU A 241 8.52 -11.18 3.11
C GLU A 241 9.95 -10.70 3.32
N ARG A 242 10.67 -11.34 4.24
CA ARG A 242 12.08 -11.02 4.51
C ARG A 242 12.93 -11.20 3.26
N MET A 243 12.76 -12.30 2.52
CA MET A 243 13.48 -12.55 1.28
C MET A 243 13.11 -11.54 0.18
N LYS A 244 11.83 -11.19 0.05
CA LYS A 244 11.35 -10.16 -0.89
C LYS A 244 12.01 -8.81 -0.61
N LEU A 245 12.05 -8.38 0.64
CA LEU A 245 12.66 -7.10 1.03
C LEU A 245 14.19 -7.08 0.87
N GLN A 246 14.86 -8.21 1.08
CA GLN A 246 16.33 -8.30 1.02
C GLN A 246 16.87 -8.52 -0.40
N PHE A 247 16.19 -9.33 -1.20
CA PHE A 247 16.70 -9.86 -2.46
C PHE A 247 15.74 -9.70 -3.64
N GLY A 248 14.50 -9.27 -3.42
CA GLY A 248 13.53 -9.05 -4.49
C GLY A 248 13.99 -7.96 -5.43
N GLU A 249 13.96 -8.24 -6.72
CA GLU A 249 14.38 -7.33 -7.79
C GLU A 249 13.66 -7.76 -9.07
N VAL A 250 13.08 -6.82 -9.82
CA VAL A 250 12.46 -7.12 -11.12
C VAL A 250 13.56 -7.18 -12.17
N PRO A 251 13.76 -8.33 -12.86
CA PRO A 251 14.78 -8.45 -13.90
C PRO A 251 14.52 -7.49 -15.08
N ALA A 252 15.58 -6.93 -15.66
CA ALA A 252 15.47 -5.97 -16.76
C ALA A 252 14.84 -6.56 -18.04
N ASP A 253 14.95 -7.89 -18.23
CA ASP A 253 14.38 -8.63 -19.35
C ASP A 253 12.92 -9.07 -19.12
N ALA A 254 12.38 -8.88 -17.92
CA ALA A 254 11.00 -9.22 -17.56
C ALA A 254 9.96 -8.50 -18.44
N ALA A 255 10.30 -7.31 -18.96
CA ALA A 255 9.46 -6.54 -19.89
C ALA A 255 9.26 -7.24 -21.25
N THR A 256 10.22 -8.08 -21.66
CA THR A 256 10.25 -8.76 -22.97
C THR A 256 9.91 -10.25 -22.89
N ALA A 257 9.89 -10.82 -21.68
CA ALA A 257 9.61 -12.24 -21.50
C ALA A 257 8.14 -12.53 -21.92
N PRO A 258 7.90 -13.39 -22.93
CA PRO A 258 6.55 -13.80 -23.26
C PRO A 258 5.90 -14.42 -22.02
N ALA A 259 4.60 -14.18 -21.83
CA ALA A 259 3.86 -14.90 -20.81
C ALA A 259 4.01 -16.40 -21.08
N ALA A 260 4.84 -17.08 -20.29
CA ALA A 260 4.94 -18.52 -20.34
C ALA A 260 3.52 -19.05 -20.16
N ALA A 261 3.07 -19.86 -21.11
CA ALA A 261 1.75 -20.47 -21.11
C ALA A 261 1.74 -21.60 -20.07
N GLU A 262 1.83 -21.26 -18.79
CA GLU A 262 1.66 -22.19 -17.68
C GLU A 262 0.82 -21.51 -16.60
N ASP A 263 -0.26 -22.22 -16.23
CA ASP A 263 -1.29 -21.91 -15.25
C ASP A 263 -1.56 -20.41 -15.04
N THR A 264 -2.53 -19.90 -15.79
CA THR A 264 -3.19 -18.62 -15.49
C THR A 264 -3.73 -18.68 -14.07
N PHE A 265 -2.94 -18.19 -13.11
CA PHE A 265 -3.40 -17.85 -11.77
C PHE A 265 -4.56 -16.86 -11.96
N SER A 266 -5.76 -17.30 -11.62
CA SER A 266 -6.96 -16.48 -11.67
C SER A 266 -7.22 -15.96 -10.27
N PHE A 267 -7.57 -14.70 -10.13
CA PHE A 267 -8.02 -14.10 -8.87
C PHE A 267 -9.13 -14.90 -8.15
N ALA A 268 -9.90 -15.72 -8.89
CA ALA A 268 -10.89 -16.62 -8.30
C ALA A 268 -10.28 -17.68 -7.37
N ASP A 269 -9.01 -18.04 -7.55
CA ASP A 269 -8.34 -19.12 -6.80
C ASP A 269 -7.96 -18.70 -5.36
N PHE A 270 -7.98 -17.40 -5.05
CA PHE A 270 -7.65 -16.85 -3.73
C PHE A 270 -8.84 -16.22 -2.99
N SER A 271 -10.03 -16.24 -3.59
CA SER A 271 -11.25 -15.89 -2.85
C SER A 271 -11.58 -17.02 -1.87
N ALA A 272 -11.86 -16.66 -0.61
CA ALA A 272 -12.39 -17.60 0.37
C ALA A 272 -13.56 -18.40 -0.24
N PRO A 273 -13.73 -19.70 0.08
CA PRO A 273 -14.80 -20.50 -0.48
C PRO A 273 -16.12 -19.77 -0.23
N GLU A 274 -16.83 -19.48 -1.33
CA GLU A 274 -18.15 -18.91 -1.32
C GLU A 274 -18.99 -19.69 -0.31
N ALA A 275 -19.60 -18.96 0.64
CA ALA A 275 -20.43 -19.58 1.65
C ALA A 275 -21.44 -20.52 0.95
N PRO A 276 -21.61 -21.76 1.41
CA PRO A 276 -22.49 -22.71 0.74
C PRO A 276 -23.87 -22.07 0.59
N GLU A 277 -24.39 -22.04 -0.64
CA GLU A 277 -25.74 -21.57 -0.91
C GLU A 277 -26.68 -22.23 0.12
N PRO A 278 -27.58 -21.45 0.76
CA PRO A 278 -28.55 -22.04 1.66
C PRO A 278 -29.34 -23.08 0.87
N ALA A 279 -29.31 -24.32 1.35
CA ALA A 279 -30.06 -25.42 0.77
C ALA A 279 -31.51 -24.96 0.51
N PRO A 280 -32.12 -25.30 -0.63
CA PRO A 280 -33.47 -24.86 -0.96
C PRO A 280 -34.47 -25.43 0.06
N GLY A 281 -34.75 -24.64 1.10
CA GLY A 281 -35.82 -24.87 2.05
C GLY A 281 -37.14 -24.56 1.36
N GLY A 282 -37.76 -25.60 0.79
CA GLY A 282 -39.05 -25.49 0.11
C GLY A 282 -40.15 -25.04 1.07
N PHE A 283 -40.75 -23.88 0.79
CA PHE A 283 -42.04 -23.51 1.36
C PHE A 283 -43.13 -24.37 0.72
N VAL A 284 -43.83 -25.18 1.53
CA VAL A 284 -45.08 -25.81 1.09
C VAL A 284 -46.24 -24.90 1.48
N ASN A 285 -46.88 -24.27 0.48
CA ASN A 285 -48.11 -23.53 0.70
C ASN A 285 -49.24 -24.51 1.03
N THR A 286 -49.78 -24.45 2.24
CA THR A 286 -51.07 -25.04 2.58
C THR A 286 -52.13 -23.94 2.69
N ALA A 287 -53.41 -24.30 2.59
CA ALA A 287 -54.52 -23.37 2.46
C ALA A 287 -54.71 -22.39 3.64
N ASP A 288 -53.96 -22.57 4.74
CA ASP A 288 -54.05 -21.75 5.96
C ASP A 288 -52.77 -20.93 6.27
N GLY A 289 -51.80 -20.83 5.34
CA GLY A 289 -50.59 -20.00 5.46
C GLY A 289 -49.29 -20.78 5.75
N PRO A 290 -48.10 -20.12 5.70
CA PRO A 290 -46.81 -20.80 5.79
C PRO A 290 -46.49 -21.23 7.23
N VAL A 291 -46.13 -22.51 7.43
CA VAL A 291 -45.65 -23.08 8.70
C VAL A 291 -44.25 -23.65 8.51
N PHE A 292 -43.37 -23.43 9.48
CA PHE A 292 -41.99 -23.93 9.51
C PHE A 292 -41.95 -25.39 9.97
N ASP A 293 -41.30 -26.29 9.22
CA ASP A 293 -41.11 -27.69 9.59
C ASP A 293 -39.84 -27.84 10.44
N THR A 294 -39.97 -28.24 11.70
CA THR A 294 -38.85 -28.44 12.65
C THR A 294 -38.48 -29.91 12.87
N ALA A 295 -38.79 -30.82 11.95
CA ALA A 295 -38.53 -32.25 12.12
C ALA A 295 -37.43 -32.79 11.19
N ALA A 296 -36.15 -32.47 11.46
CA ALA A 296 -35.02 -33.27 10.96
C ALA A 296 -33.74 -33.09 11.82
N GLY A 297 -33.67 -33.84 12.92
CA GLY A 297 -32.49 -34.59 13.38
C GLY A 297 -31.18 -33.85 13.70
N PHE A 298 -31.01 -33.41 14.95
CA PHE A 298 -29.70 -33.37 15.60
C PHE A 298 -29.34 -34.79 16.04
N SER A 299 -28.21 -35.33 15.57
CA SER A 299 -27.60 -36.53 16.15
C SER A 299 -26.55 -36.13 17.18
N ASP A 300 -26.87 -36.41 18.45
CA ASP A 300 -25.93 -36.52 19.54
C ASP A 300 -24.96 -37.67 19.28
N ASP A 301 -23.69 -37.40 18.97
CA ASP A 301 -22.57 -38.21 19.49
C ASP A 301 -21.21 -37.55 19.21
N LYS A 302 -20.52 -37.14 20.27
CA LYS A 302 -19.06 -37.20 20.49
C LYS A 302 -18.66 -36.32 21.66
N THR A 303 -18.67 -36.94 22.83
CA THR A 303 -17.96 -36.51 24.03
C THR A 303 -16.49 -36.21 23.73
N PHE A 304 -16.10 -34.95 23.92
CA PHE A 304 -14.70 -34.51 23.94
C PHE A 304 -14.15 -34.64 25.36
N THR A 305 -13.21 -35.56 25.57
CA THR A 305 -12.45 -35.69 26.83
C THR A 305 -11.03 -35.14 26.62
N PRO A 306 -10.56 -34.16 27.41
CA PRO A 306 -9.18 -33.69 27.33
C PRO A 306 -8.26 -34.58 28.16
N THR A 307 -7.26 -35.19 27.53
CA THR A 307 -6.18 -35.93 28.19
C THR A 307 -5.06 -34.94 28.54
N PHE A 308 -4.89 -34.63 29.83
CA PHE A 308 -3.72 -33.91 30.32
C PHE A 308 -2.53 -34.87 30.44
N GLY A 309 -1.61 -34.81 29.47
CA GLY A 309 -0.34 -35.51 29.52
C GLY A 309 0.68 -34.77 30.39
N THR A 310 0.90 -35.25 31.60
CA THR A 310 2.05 -34.88 32.44
C THR A 310 3.31 -35.56 31.90
N GLY A 311 4.19 -34.79 31.26
CA GLY A 311 5.49 -35.28 30.78
C GLY A 311 6.37 -34.13 30.35
N GLY A 312 7.04 -33.49 31.30
CA GLY A 312 8.11 -32.53 31.01
C GLY A 312 9.35 -33.26 30.50
N PRO A 313 10.08 -32.74 29.50
CA PRO A 313 11.36 -33.29 29.12
C PRO A 313 12.42 -32.92 30.17
N VAL A 314 13.12 -33.96 30.61
CA VAL A 314 14.29 -33.95 31.49
C VAL A 314 15.47 -33.37 30.71
N PHE A 315 16.21 -32.46 31.34
CA PHE A 315 17.49 -31.96 30.84
C PHE A 315 18.53 -33.08 30.88
N ASP A 316 19.17 -33.35 29.74
CA ASP A 316 20.34 -34.23 29.67
C ASP A 316 21.56 -33.41 29.24
N ASP A 317 22.67 -33.75 29.88
CA ASP A 317 23.93 -33.00 29.96
C ASP A 317 24.59 -32.70 28.60
N ALA A 318 25.16 -31.50 28.51
CA ALA A 318 26.01 -31.06 27.42
C ALA A 318 27.36 -31.83 27.41
N PRO A 319 27.83 -32.34 26.25
CA PRO A 319 29.20 -32.79 26.13
C PRO A 319 30.15 -31.60 25.90
N ALA A 320 31.27 -31.64 26.61
CA ALA A 320 32.34 -30.66 26.61
C ALA A 320 32.96 -30.42 25.22
N ALA A 321 33.36 -29.17 24.98
CA ALA A 321 34.10 -28.74 23.79
C ALA A 321 35.47 -29.46 23.66
N PRO A 322 35.92 -29.81 22.44
CA PRO A 322 37.27 -30.32 22.23
C PRO A 322 38.29 -29.18 22.34
N SER A 323 39.34 -29.41 23.13
CA SER A 323 40.54 -28.59 23.19
C SER A 323 41.30 -28.65 21.87
N VAL A 324 41.53 -27.49 21.25
CA VAL A 324 42.38 -27.33 20.06
C VAL A 324 43.84 -27.31 20.51
N ASP A 325 44.60 -28.31 20.06
CA ASP A 325 46.05 -28.40 20.23
C ASP A 325 46.73 -27.47 19.21
N LEU A 326 47.39 -26.41 19.69
CA LEU A 326 48.20 -25.51 18.84
C LEU A 326 49.57 -26.15 18.62
N GLN A 327 49.80 -26.70 17.43
CA GLN A 327 51.15 -27.08 16.99
C GLN A 327 51.95 -25.82 16.60
N PRO A 328 53.26 -25.75 16.92
CA PRO A 328 54.11 -24.62 16.57
C PRO A 328 54.40 -24.57 15.06
N GLU A 329 54.29 -23.37 14.49
CA GLU A 329 54.56 -23.09 13.09
C GLU A 329 56.02 -23.37 12.70
N THR A 330 56.20 -24.00 11.54
CA THR A 330 57.49 -24.22 10.89
C THR A 330 58.06 -22.88 10.36
N PRO A 331 59.37 -22.60 10.50
CA PRO A 331 59.94 -21.34 10.00
C PRO A 331 59.93 -21.28 8.47
N ALA A 332 59.53 -20.12 7.93
CA ALA A 332 59.58 -19.81 6.50
C ALA A 332 61.03 -19.78 5.97
N GLU A 333 61.24 -20.36 4.78
CA GLU A 333 62.51 -20.29 4.05
C GLU A 333 62.75 -18.90 3.43
N PRO A 334 64.01 -18.44 3.33
CA PRO A 334 64.32 -17.12 2.80
C PRO A 334 64.23 -17.07 1.27
N PHE A 335 63.42 -16.15 0.77
CA PHE A 335 63.23 -15.84 -0.64
C PHE A 335 64.49 -15.21 -1.26
N GLN A 336 65.06 -15.84 -2.29
CA GLN A 336 66.12 -15.26 -3.12
C GLN A 336 65.55 -14.93 -4.51
N PRO A 337 65.58 -13.66 -4.97
CA PRO A 337 65.14 -13.32 -6.32
C PRO A 337 66.29 -13.51 -7.33
N GLU A 338 66.10 -14.41 -8.30
CA GLU A 338 66.94 -14.45 -9.51
C GLU A 338 66.39 -13.48 -10.59
N PRO A 339 67.26 -12.82 -11.37
CA PRO A 339 66.85 -11.87 -12.40
C PRO A 339 66.51 -12.61 -13.70
N VAL A 340 65.22 -12.75 -14.03
CA VAL A 340 64.78 -13.25 -15.33
C VAL A 340 64.62 -12.07 -16.29
N VAL A 341 65.51 -11.99 -17.28
CA VAL A 341 65.41 -11.08 -18.43
C VAL A 341 64.41 -11.69 -19.41
N PRO A 342 63.33 -10.99 -19.81
CA PRO A 342 62.37 -11.53 -20.76
C PRO A 342 62.93 -11.41 -22.19
N THR A 343 63.26 -12.54 -22.80
CA THR A 343 63.50 -12.67 -24.24
C THR A 343 62.15 -12.78 -24.94
N PHE A 344 61.79 -11.78 -25.75
CA PHE A 344 60.55 -11.78 -26.53
C PHE A 344 60.81 -12.43 -27.90
N GLU A 345 60.35 -13.66 -28.10
CA GLU A 345 60.15 -14.23 -29.44
C GLU A 345 58.67 -14.09 -29.82
N PRO A 346 58.32 -13.53 -30.99
CA PRO A 346 56.93 -13.41 -31.41
C PRO A 346 56.42 -14.76 -31.96
N GLU A 347 55.55 -15.42 -31.21
CA GLU A 347 54.74 -16.55 -31.69
C GLU A 347 53.74 -16.08 -32.77
N PRO A 348 53.46 -16.89 -33.80
CA PRO A 348 52.52 -16.55 -34.86
C PRO A 348 51.08 -16.49 -34.32
N PHE A 349 50.38 -15.40 -34.68
CA PHE A 349 49.00 -15.11 -34.31
C PHE A 349 48.05 -16.22 -34.81
N SER A 350 47.61 -17.10 -33.91
CA SER A 350 46.51 -18.02 -34.18
C SER A 350 45.19 -17.29 -33.95
N ALA A 351 44.28 -17.35 -34.92
CA ALA A 351 42.95 -16.77 -34.79
C ALA A 351 42.19 -17.41 -33.61
N PRO A 352 41.45 -16.64 -32.79
CA PRO A 352 40.70 -17.21 -31.69
C PRO A 352 39.63 -18.16 -32.23
N GLU A 353 39.63 -19.40 -31.75
CA GLU A 353 38.54 -20.34 -31.98
C GLU A 353 37.23 -19.79 -31.38
N PRO A 354 36.07 -20.06 -32.01
CA PRO A 354 34.78 -19.58 -31.50
C PRO A 354 34.57 -20.15 -30.10
N SER A 355 34.44 -19.24 -29.12
CA SER A 355 34.20 -19.59 -27.72
C SER A 355 33.01 -20.53 -27.62
N SER A 356 33.27 -21.75 -27.16
CA SER A 356 32.22 -22.61 -26.65
C SER A 356 31.56 -21.86 -25.48
N LEU A 357 30.30 -21.48 -25.67
CA LEU A 357 29.43 -21.01 -24.59
C LEU A 357 29.32 -22.16 -23.59
N THR A 358 30.22 -22.17 -22.60
CA THR A 358 29.99 -22.91 -21.38
C THR A 358 28.86 -22.20 -20.66
N PRO A 359 27.77 -22.90 -20.27
CA PRO A 359 26.70 -22.26 -19.52
C PRO A 359 27.32 -21.72 -18.23
N THR A 360 27.29 -20.40 -18.08
CA THR A 360 27.76 -19.74 -16.87
C THR A 360 26.89 -20.22 -15.73
N VAL A 361 27.43 -21.09 -14.87
CA VAL A 361 26.78 -21.47 -13.62
C VAL A 361 26.62 -20.19 -12.81
N LEU A 362 25.39 -19.79 -12.56
CA LEU A 362 25.07 -18.59 -11.79
C LEU A 362 25.59 -18.77 -10.37
N SER A 363 26.01 -17.67 -9.73
CA SER A 363 26.33 -17.72 -8.30
C SER A 363 25.07 -18.12 -7.52
N GLU A 364 25.22 -18.75 -6.34
CA GLU A 364 24.07 -19.14 -5.50
C GLU A 364 23.15 -17.95 -5.20
N GLY A 365 23.72 -16.75 -5.03
CA GLY A 365 22.95 -15.52 -4.82
C GLY A 365 22.19 -15.06 -6.07
N ASP A 366 22.76 -15.22 -7.27
CA ASP A 366 22.07 -14.90 -8.53
C ASP A 366 20.94 -15.90 -8.83
N GLN A 367 21.14 -17.17 -8.50
CA GLN A 367 20.09 -18.18 -8.61
C GLN A 367 18.93 -17.88 -7.65
N GLN A 368 19.23 -17.55 -6.40
CA GLN A 368 18.22 -17.19 -5.40
C GLN A 368 17.39 -15.96 -5.81
N LYS A 369 18.04 -14.92 -6.37
CA LYS A 369 17.35 -13.75 -6.91
C LYS A 369 16.42 -14.10 -8.08
N ARG A 370 16.85 -15.00 -8.97
CA ARG A 370 16.02 -15.48 -10.08
C ARG A 370 14.84 -16.29 -9.60
N ASP A 371 15.05 -17.22 -8.69
CA ASP A 371 13.96 -18.05 -8.15
C ASP A 371 12.89 -17.18 -7.47
N LEU A 372 13.32 -16.15 -6.73
CA LEU A 372 12.42 -15.14 -6.16
C LEU A 372 11.66 -14.36 -7.23
N SER A 373 12.38 -13.84 -8.23
CA SER A 373 11.79 -13.09 -9.35
C SER A 373 10.74 -13.93 -10.07
N ASP A 374 11.08 -15.16 -10.44
CA ASP A 374 10.21 -16.09 -11.12
C ASP A 374 8.99 -16.48 -10.27
N ALA A 375 9.03 -16.29 -8.95
CA ALA A 375 7.89 -16.52 -8.07
C ALA A 375 6.86 -15.40 -8.15
N PHE A 376 7.30 -14.14 -8.05
CA PHE A 376 6.37 -13.01 -7.97
C PHE A 376 6.06 -12.36 -9.33
N LEU A 377 6.86 -12.63 -10.38
CA LEU A 377 6.67 -12.04 -11.71
C LEU A 377 5.27 -12.25 -12.32
N PRO A 378 4.62 -13.43 -12.20
CA PRO A 378 3.25 -13.61 -12.69
C PRO A 378 2.25 -12.65 -12.02
N VAL A 379 2.33 -12.51 -10.70
CA VAL A 379 1.49 -11.59 -9.91
C VAL A 379 1.78 -10.14 -10.30
N LEU A 380 3.05 -9.80 -10.48
CA LEU A 380 3.43 -8.45 -10.91
C LEU A 380 2.91 -8.12 -12.32
N ARG A 381 2.89 -9.09 -13.23
CA ARG A 381 2.32 -8.94 -14.58
C ARG A 381 0.81 -8.67 -14.52
N GLU A 382 0.10 -9.41 -13.68
CA GLU A 382 -1.34 -9.16 -13.46
C GLU A 382 -1.59 -7.75 -12.89
N LEU A 383 -0.76 -7.30 -11.95
CA LEU A 383 -0.87 -5.94 -11.39
C LEU A 383 -0.66 -4.87 -12.46
N ALA A 384 0.38 -5.04 -13.28
CA ALA A 384 0.66 -4.10 -14.37
C ALA A 384 -0.48 -4.05 -15.40
N GLU A 385 -1.05 -5.20 -15.75
CA GLU A 385 -2.19 -5.25 -16.67
C GLU A 385 -3.44 -4.61 -16.06
N GLU A 386 -3.68 -4.76 -14.76
CA GLU A 386 -4.82 -4.11 -14.09
C GLU A 386 -4.65 -2.59 -13.98
N ILE A 387 -3.43 -2.11 -13.73
CA ILE A 387 -3.09 -0.68 -13.78
C ILE A 387 -3.36 -0.15 -15.20
N LYS A 388 -2.82 -0.82 -16.22
CA LYS A 388 -3.03 -0.46 -17.62
C LYS A 388 -4.52 -0.40 -17.99
N ARG A 389 -5.27 -1.46 -17.67
CA ARG A 389 -6.72 -1.54 -17.89
C ARG A 389 -7.47 -0.40 -17.20
N SER A 390 -7.05 -0.02 -16.00
CA SER A 390 -7.64 1.11 -15.26
C SER A 390 -7.41 2.45 -15.97
N LEU A 391 -6.20 2.68 -16.51
CA LEU A 391 -5.90 3.87 -17.31
C LEU A 391 -6.69 3.89 -18.63
N GLU A 392 -6.72 2.77 -19.35
CA GLU A 392 -7.45 2.62 -20.62
C GLU A 392 -8.96 2.81 -20.41
N TYR A 393 -9.53 2.27 -19.33
CA TYR A 393 -10.92 2.46 -18.99
C TYR A 393 -11.26 3.94 -18.80
N TYR A 394 -10.40 4.69 -18.10
CA TYR A 394 -10.60 6.13 -17.94
C TYR A 394 -10.49 6.88 -19.27
N ILE A 395 -9.45 6.62 -20.07
CA ILE A 395 -9.22 7.26 -21.38
C ILE A 395 -10.40 7.00 -22.33
N THR A 396 -10.91 5.77 -22.36
CA THR A 396 -12.02 5.37 -23.25
C THR A 396 -13.39 5.90 -22.79
N ARG A 397 -13.58 6.09 -21.48
CA ARG A 397 -14.80 6.68 -20.91
C ARG A 397 -14.84 8.19 -21.00
N ALA A 398 -13.68 8.85 -21.08
CA ALA A 398 -13.61 10.30 -21.20
C ALA A 398 -14.30 10.77 -22.49
N SER A 399 -15.24 11.71 -22.34
CA SER A 399 -15.99 12.30 -23.47
C SER A 399 -15.13 13.22 -24.34
N LYS A 400 -13.96 13.63 -23.83
CA LYS A 400 -12.91 14.37 -24.55
C LYS A 400 -11.69 13.46 -24.73
N ALA A 401 -10.86 13.76 -25.73
CA ALA A 401 -9.55 13.13 -25.87
C ALA A 401 -8.67 13.55 -24.67
N VAL A 402 -8.70 12.77 -23.60
CA VAL A 402 -7.87 12.96 -22.42
C VAL A 402 -6.71 11.98 -22.50
N GLN A 403 -5.50 12.47 -22.28
CA GLN A 403 -4.32 11.65 -22.08
C GLN A 403 -3.93 11.70 -20.60
N VAL A 404 -3.36 10.61 -20.08
CA VAL A 404 -2.67 10.64 -18.79
C VAL A 404 -1.22 11.01 -19.07
N ASP A 405 -0.78 12.16 -18.57
CA ASP A 405 0.55 12.72 -18.88
C ASP A 405 1.68 11.93 -18.20
N ARG A 406 1.40 11.42 -16.99
CA ARG A 406 2.35 10.60 -16.22
C ARG A 406 1.67 9.78 -15.13
N LEU A 407 2.38 8.73 -14.71
CA LEU A 407 2.02 7.88 -13.59
C LEU A 407 3.05 8.05 -12.47
N LEU A 408 2.58 8.45 -11.28
CA LEU A 408 3.41 8.62 -10.09
C LEU A 408 3.17 7.43 -9.13
N VAL A 409 4.22 6.64 -8.87
CA VAL A 409 4.16 5.43 -8.03
C VAL A 409 4.69 5.71 -6.64
N PHE A 410 3.94 5.29 -5.63
CA PHE A 410 4.30 5.40 -4.22
C PHE A 410 3.72 4.23 -3.42
N GLY A 411 3.94 4.22 -2.11
CA GLY A 411 3.61 3.10 -1.22
C GLY A 411 4.80 2.17 -0.98
N GLY A 412 4.64 1.22 -0.08
CA GLY A 412 5.71 0.28 0.27
C GLY A 412 6.11 -0.63 -0.89
N GLY A 413 5.18 -1.01 -1.75
CA GLY A 413 5.44 -1.81 -2.95
C GLY A 413 6.28 -1.06 -4.00
N ALA A 414 6.25 0.28 -4.00
CA ALA A 414 7.05 1.10 -4.91
C ALA A 414 8.57 0.93 -4.70
N ASN A 415 8.99 0.41 -3.54
CA ASN A 415 10.39 0.19 -3.20
C ASN A 415 10.99 -1.07 -3.83
N LEU A 416 10.20 -1.90 -4.53
CA LEU A 416 10.73 -3.07 -5.23
C LEU A 416 11.68 -2.61 -6.37
N PRO A 417 12.98 -2.93 -6.32
CA PRO A 417 13.93 -2.55 -7.35
C PRO A 417 13.50 -3.05 -8.74
N GLY A 418 13.65 -2.20 -9.77
CA GLY A 418 13.27 -2.53 -11.16
C GLY A 418 11.76 -2.40 -11.45
N LEU A 419 10.91 -2.18 -10.45
CA LEU A 419 9.46 -2.09 -10.64
C LEU A 419 9.04 -0.94 -11.57
N LEU A 420 9.60 0.25 -11.38
CA LEU A 420 9.18 1.44 -12.15
C LEU A 420 9.48 1.31 -13.65
N PRO A 421 10.71 0.95 -14.07
CA PRO A 421 11.00 0.65 -15.48
C PRO A 421 10.14 -0.47 -16.04
N TYR A 422 9.85 -1.50 -15.22
CA TYR A 422 8.95 -2.57 -15.62
C TYR A 422 7.54 -2.02 -15.89
N LEU A 423 6.94 -1.26 -14.97
CA LEU A 423 5.62 -0.66 -15.18
C LEU A 423 5.59 0.25 -16.41
N GLU A 424 6.61 1.09 -16.60
CA GLU A 424 6.72 1.99 -17.76
C GLU A 424 6.65 1.22 -19.09
N SER A 425 7.30 0.06 -19.16
CA SER A 425 7.25 -0.82 -20.33
C SER A 425 5.87 -1.43 -20.61
N GLN A 426 4.99 -1.52 -19.60
CA GLN A 426 3.68 -2.14 -19.70
C GLN A 426 2.55 -1.12 -19.98
N VAL A 427 2.61 0.07 -19.37
CA VAL A 427 1.49 1.04 -19.39
C VAL A 427 1.56 2.10 -20.48
N ASN A 428 2.67 2.22 -21.23
CA ASN A 428 2.89 3.24 -22.27
C ASN A 428 2.69 4.71 -21.79
N VAL A 429 2.86 4.95 -20.50
CA VAL A 429 2.78 6.26 -19.85
C VAL A 429 4.07 6.44 -19.04
N PRO A 430 4.73 7.61 -19.06
CA PRO A 430 5.92 7.85 -18.25
C PRO A 430 5.68 7.58 -16.77
N VAL A 431 6.55 6.78 -16.15
CA VAL A 431 6.42 6.37 -14.74
C VAL A 431 7.50 7.02 -13.89
N TYR A 432 7.11 7.65 -12.79
CA TYR A 432 8.03 8.31 -11.86
C TYR A 432 7.81 7.88 -10.42
N PRO A 433 8.87 7.80 -9.60
CA PRO A 433 8.73 7.60 -8.16
C PRO A 433 8.22 8.88 -7.50
N VAL A 434 7.48 8.73 -6.42
CA VAL A 434 7.19 9.85 -5.50
C VAL A 434 8.18 9.84 -4.36
N GLY A 435 8.91 10.95 -4.22
CA GLY A 435 9.75 11.22 -3.05
C GLY A 435 9.05 12.13 -2.04
N ILE A 436 9.83 12.77 -1.17
CA ILE A 436 9.33 13.84 -0.31
C ILE A 436 8.84 14.99 -1.21
N PRO A 437 7.58 15.45 -1.06
CA PRO A 437 7.03 16.45 -1.97
C PRO A 437 7.83 17.75 -1.98
N PRO A 438 8.02 18.38 -3.17
CA PRO A 438 8.57 19.72 -3.24
C PRO A 438 7.79 20.70 -2.36
N GLY A 439 8.48 21.51 -1.56
CA GLY A 439 7.84 22.43 -0.60
C GLY A 439 7.66 21.87 0.82
N VAL A 440 8.00 20.58 1.02
CA VAL A 440 8.15 19.96 2.34
C VAL A 440 9.63 19.91 2.70
N VAL A 441 10.01 20.58 3.79
CA VAL A 441 11.36 20.49 4.36
C VAL A 441 11.37 19.35 5.38
N ALA A 442 12.19 18.33 5.16
CA ALA A 442 12.39 17.28 6.15
C ALA A 442 13.47 17.72 7.16
N SER A 443 13.08 17.93 8.41
CA SER A 443 13.97 18.30 9.51
C SER A 443 13.61 17.49 10.77
N ALA A 444 13.33 16.20 10.57
CA ALA A 444 13.01 15.32 11.67
C ALA A 444 14.26 15.06 12.52
N THR A 445 14.17 15.38 13.81
CA THR A 445 15.32 15.24 14.72
C THR A 445 15.63 13.75 14.91
N GLY A 446 16.89 13.36 14.75
CA GLY A 446 17.32 11.95 14.92
C GLY A 446 17.07 11.06 13.71
N VAL A 447 16.58 11.60 12.59
CA VAL A 447 16.35 10.87 11.35
C VAL A 447 17.39 11.29 10.31
N SER A 448 18.11 10.32 9.74
CA SER A 448 19.10 10.60 8.69
C SER A 448 18.41 10.91 7.35
N GLU A 449 19.06 11.74 6.53
CA GLU A 449 18.58 12.04 5.17
C GLU A 449 18.51 10.78 4.30
N GLN A 450 19.46 9.86 4.47
CA GLN A 450 19.45 8.56 3.79
C GLN A 450 18.19 7.76 4.13
N TYR A 451 17.88 7.59 5.42
CA TYR A 451 16.68 6.85 5.84
C TYR A 451 15.40 7.52 5.33
N LEU A 452 15.32 8.86 5.38
CA LEU A 452 14.19 9.60 4.84
C LEU A 452 13.98 9.34 3.34
N ASN A 453 15.06 9.28 2.55
CA ASN A 453 14.97 8.96 1.13
C ASN A 453 14.54 7.51 0.89
N GLU A 454 15.03 6.56 1.69
CA GLU A 454 14.63 5.14 1.61
C GLU A 454 13.14 4.95 1.90
N VAL A 455 12.58 5.70 2.86
CA VAL A 455 11.16 5.57 3.23
C VAL A 455 10.24 6.57 2.53
N ALA A 456 10.79 7.50 1.74
CA ALA A 456 10.03 8.59 1.12
C ALA A 456 8.77 8.13 0.36
N PRO A 457 8.79 7.03 -0.43
CA PRO A 457 7.59 6.57 -1.14
C PRO A 457 6.45 6.15 -0.21
N MET A 458 6.72 5.83 1.06
CA MET A 458 5.70 5.44 2.05
C MET A 458 5.05 6.62 2.79
N LEU A 459 5.60 7.84 2.64
CA LEU A 459 5.18 9.02 3.39
C LEU A 459 4.05 9.88 2.77
N PRO A 460 3.69 9.82 1.47
CA PRO A 460 2.71 10.75 0.90
C PRO A 460 1.36 10.78 1.64
N VAL A 461 0.82 9.62 2.01
CA VAL A 461 -0.46 9.54 2.74
C VAL A 461 -0.36 10.32 4.06
N VAL A 462 0.62 10.01 4.91
CA VAL A 462 0.77 10.63 6.23
C VAL A 462 1.16 12.11 6.18
N ILE A 463 1.95 12.54 5.19
CA ILE A 463 2.21 13.97 4.93
C ILE A 463 0.91 14.67 4.52
N GLY A 464 0.12 14.02 3.68
CA GLY A 464 -1.20 14.47 3.26
C GLY A 464 -2.17 14.66 4.41
N LEU A 465 -2.27 13.67 5.30
CA LEU A 465 -3.08 13.73 6.51
C LEU A 465 -2.64 14.90 7.41
N ALA A 466 -1.34 15.02 7.68
CA ALA A 466 -0.80 16.06 8.55
C ALA A 466 -0.93 17.48 7.96
N SER A 467 -0.96 17.60 6.64
CA SER A 467 -1.08 18.89 5.92
C SER A 467 -2.52 19.35 5.68
N ARG A 468 -3.54 18.55 6.05
CA ARG A 468 -4.97 18.78 5.76
C ARG A 468 -5.44 20.22 5.93
N ASP A 469 -5.11 20.83 7.07
CA ASP A 469 -5.57 22.19 7.42
C ASP A 469 -4.50 23.26 7.15
N CYS A 470 -3.34 22.85 6.63
CA CYS A 470 -2.21 23.72 6.32
C CYS A 470 -2.27 24.28 4.89
N ILE A 471 -2.98 23.59 4.00
CA ILE A 471 -3.15 23.98 2.59
C ILE A 471 -4.52 24.64 2.46
N ALA A 472 -4.56 25.91 2.04
CA ALA A 472 -5.85 26.54 1.77
C ALA A 472 -6.41 25.97 0.47
N VAL A 473 -7.58 25.32 0.55
CA VAL A 473 -8.30 24.83 -0.64
C VAL A 473 -8.60 26.03 -1.56
N ALA A 474 -8.13 26.00 -2.80
CA ALA A 474 -8.55 26.97 -3.81
C ALA A 474 -9.95 26.61 -4.31
N GLY A 475 -10.96 27.25 -3.72
CA GLY A 475 -12.36 27.11 -4.08
C GLY A 475 -13.24 27.59 -2.92
N PRO A 476 -14.51 27.98 -3.15
CA PRO A 476 -15.41 28.36 -2.08
C PRO A 476 -15.86 27.09 -1.34
N VAL A 477 -14.96 26.46 -0.60
CA VAL A 477 -15.38 25.58 0.49
C VAL A 477 -16.04 26.51 1.48
N ALA A 478 -17.36 26.50 1.48
CA ALA A 478 -18.16 27.23 2.44
C ALA A 478 -17.54 27.02 3.82
N LYS A 479 -17.04 28.10 4.42
CA LYS A 479 -16.62 28.14 5.82
C LYS A 479 -17.80 27.65 6.66
N GLY A 480 -17.83 26.38 6.99
CA GLY A 480 -18.92 25.80 7.76
C GLY A 480 -19.23 24.37 7.39
N ARG A 481 -18.30 23.45 7.68
CA ARG A 481 -18.61 22.07 8.08
C ARG A 481 -17.32 21.41 8.58
N ALA A 482 -16.92 21.82 9.77
CA ALA A 482 -16.22 20.96 10.71
C ALA A 482 -17.20 20.74 11.86
N ARG A 483 -17.89 19.59 11.85
CA ARG A 483 -18.55 19.00 13.01
C ARG A 483 -18.50 17.50 12.88
#